data_AF-A0A816RJU1-F1
#
_entry.id   AF-A0A816RJU1-F1
#
_cell.length_a   1.000
_cell.length_b   1.000
_cell.length_c   1.000
_cell.angle_alpha   90.00
_cell.angle_beta   90.00
_cell.angle_gamma   90.00
#
_symmetry.space_group_name_H-M   'P 1'
#
loop_
_entity.id
_entity.type
_entity.pdbx_description
1 polymer ?
#
loop_
_entity_poly.entity_id
_entity_poly.type
_entity_poly.pdbx_seq_one_letter_code
_entity_poly.pdbx_strand_id
1 'polypeptide(L)'
;MFDCPIPDGYDAHRVRPSLEGAFKELGYSGPVSITAFGDYKKTPKSHLHALSSTGIDVAHVIPEVIYSRMRNDIFKWQEDNPTPATMMIIFDEAKYVFGTSLALRAQQDNKYNLFWAYSFRPRPREMSVMVTSAEWLWDSLLAVSETKRHVLRKCSGSSERVVESTGIFYCKLCVPERTLCFYKHKLLDEFIKHLSSKKHLSKEKGITDRRQRNMNLGLFWLEAKHFPESKRLKKSA
;
A
#
# COMPACT_ATOMS: atom_id res chain seq x y z
N MET A 1 2.75 -8.78 7.07
CA MET A 1 2.64 -7.32 6.86
C MET A 1 3.90 -6.95 6.12
N PHE A 2 3.79 -6.52 4.86
CA PHE A 2 4.87 -6.70 3.90
C PHE A 2 5.89 -5.56 3.89
N ASP A 3 5.49 -4.29 4.10
CA ASP A 3 6.40 -3.16 4.32
C ASP A 3 5.71 -2.10 5.20
N CYS A 4 6.47 -1.35 5.99
CA CYS A 4 5.96 -0.26 6.86
C CYS A 4 4.74 -0.64 7.75
N PRO A 5 4.85 -1.66 8.62
CA PRO A 5 3.76 -2.05 9.51
C PRO A 5 3.43 -0.96 10.53
N ILE A 6 2.18 -0.88 10.98
CA ILE A 6 1.87 -0.08 12.18
C ILE A 6 2.60 -0.76 13.36
N PRO A 7 3.47 -0.05 14.11
CA PRO A 7 4.21 -0.65 15.21
C PRO A 7 3.29 -1.19 16.29
N ASP A 8 3.71 -2.26 16.97
CA ASP A 8 2.95 -2.83 18.08
C ASP A 8 2.76 -1.81 19.20
N GLY A 9 1.52 -1.69 19.70
CA GLY A 9 1.16 -0.70 20.71
C GLY A 9 0.97 0.73 20.18
N TYR A 10 1.23 0.98 18.90
CA TYR A 10 0.95 2.29 18.28
C TYR A 10 -0.55 2.47 18.03
N ASP A 11 -1.08 3.63 18.42
CA ASP A 11 -2.47 3.99 18.16
C ASP A 11 -2.67 4.34 16.67
N ALA A 12 -3.29 3.42 15.93
CA ALA A 12 -3.53 3.56 14.50
C ALA A 12 -4.35 4.81 14.10
N HIS A 13 -5.11 5.43 15.02
CA HIS A 13 -5.79 6.71 14.74
C HIS A 13 -4.79 7.85 14.47
N ARG A 14 -3.52 7.65 14.81
CA ARG A 14 -2.47 8.67 14.69
C ARG A 14 -1.73 8.58 13.36
N VAL A 15 -2.03 7.59 12.52
CA VAL A 15 -1.39 7.47 11.19
C VAL A 15 -1.69 8.69 10.34
N ARG A 16 -2.97 9.03 10.08
CA ARG A 16 -3.32 10.23 9.28
C ARG A 16 -2.74 11.52 9.89
N PRO A 17 -2.94 11.83 11.19
CA PRO A 17 -2.37 13.04 11.79
C PRO A 17 -0.85 13.14 11.69
N SER A 18 -0.13 12.01 11.76
CA SER A 18 1.33 11.99 11.59
C SER A 18 1.74 12.35 10.17
N LEU A 19 1.06 11.78 9.18
CA LEU A 19 1.27 12.09 7.76
C LEU A 19 0.94 13.56 7.46
N GLU A 20 -0.24 14.04 7.86
CA GLU A 20 -0.66 15.42 7.67
C GLU A 20 0.27 16.42 8.40
N GLY A 21 0.78 16.04 9.58
CA GLY A 21 1.77 16.82 10.30
C GLY A 21 3.08 16.99 9.52
N ALA A 22 3.60 15.91 8.94
CA ALA A 22 4.80 15.96 8.10
C ALA A 22 4.59 16.76 6.81
N PHE A 23 3.40 16.66 6.20
CA PHE A 23 3.04 17.47 5.04
C PHE A 23 3.01 18.96 5.37
N LYS A 24 2.43 19.31 6.52
CA LYS A 24 2.34 20.69 6.99
C LYS A 24 3.72 21.31 7.26
N GLU A 25 4.67 20.54 7.79
CA GLU A 25 6.06 21.00 8.00
C GLU A 25 6.76 21.36 6.68
N LEU A 26 6.39 20.70 5.59
CA LEU A 26 6.85 21.03 4.24
C LEU A 26 6.01 22.12 3.54
N GLY A 27 5.04 22.70 4.23
CA GLY A 27 4.17 23.75 3.70
C GLY A 27 2.92 23.26 2.97
N TYR A 28 2.62 21.96 2.99
CA TYR A 28 1.43 21.38 2.34
C TYR A 28 0.26 21.30 3.33
N SER A 29 -0.81 22.02 3.04
CA SER A 29 -2.04 22.04 3.87
C SER A 29 -3.31 21.76 3.07
N GLY A 30 -3.17 21.23 1.84
CA GLY A 30 -4.29 20.88 0.98
C GLY A 30 -5.03 19.60 1.41
N PRO A 31 -6.13 19.24 0.73
CA PRO A 31 -6.85 17.99 1.00
C PRO A 31 -5.95 16.76 0.84
N VAL A 32 -6.06 15.82 1.78
CA VAL A 32 -5.26 14.58 1.78
C VAL A 32 -6.16 13.36 1.64
N SER A 33 -5.91 12.58 0.57
CA SER A 33 -6.48 11.25 0.36
C SER A 33 -5.42 10.19 0.67
N ILE A 34 -5.78 9.17 1.45
CA ILE A 34 -4.87 8.13 1.92
C ILE A 34 -5.53 6.77 1.70
N THR A 35 -4.86 5.88 0.99
CA THR A 35 -5.28 4.49 0.81
C THR A 35 -4.21 3.55 1.34
N ALA A 36 -4.54 2.79 2.39
CA ALA A 36 -3.68 1.78 2.97
C ALA A 36 -3.90 0.43 2.25
N PHE A 37 -2.84 -0.13 1.67
CA PHE A 37 -2.88 -1.45 1.03
C PHE A 37 -2.35 -2.53 1.96
N GLY A 38 -3.00 -3.69 1.97
CA GLY A 38 -2.48 -4.83 2.73
C GLY A 38 -3.35 -6.07 2.70
N ASP A 39 -2.79 -7.19 3.16
CA ASP A 39 -3.58 -8.36 3.51
C ASP A 39 -4.17 -8.16 4.91
N TYR A 40 -5.48 -7.90 4.96
CA TYR A 40 -6.19 -7.56 6.18
C TYR A 40 -6.98 -8.74 6.78
N LYS A 41 -6.79 -9.97 6.26
CA LYS A 41 -7.49 -11.16 6.81
C LYS A 41 -7.12 -11.46 8.26
N LYS A 42 -5.89 -11.12 8.66
CA LYS A 42 -5.36 -11.35 10.02
C LYS A 42 -5.12 -10.05 10.79
N THR A 43 -5.53 -8.91 10.24
CA THR A 43 -5.34 -7.62 10.90
C THR A 43 -6.42 -7.42 11.97
N PRO A 44 -6.05 -6.98 13.20
CA PRO A 44 -7.02 -6.69 14.24
C PRO A 44 -8.11 -5.72 13.76
N LYS A 45 -9.37 -6.01 14.10
CA LYS A 45 -10.51 -5.13 13.76
C LYS A 45 -10.31 -3.71 14.27
N SER A 46 -9.71 -3.55 15.45
CA SER A 46 -9.39 -2.27 16.06
C SER A 46 -8.50 -1.40 15.17
N HIS A 47 -7.48 -1.99 14.52
CA HIS A 47 -6.62 -1.26 13.58
C HIS A 47 -7.38 -0.82 12.33
N LEU A 48 -8.19 -1.70 11.74
CA LEU A 48 -8.99 -1.37 10.55
C LEU A 48 -10.01 -0.28 10.84
N HIS A 49 -10.67 -0.38 11.99
CA HIS A 49 -11.58 0.64 12.49
C HIS A 49 -10.86 1.97 12.70
N ALA A 50 -9.73 1.96 13.40
CA ALA A 50 -8.95 3.16 13.69
C ALA A 50 -8.52 3.89 12.41
N LEU A 51 -7.95 3.17 11.45
CA LEU A 51 -7.60 3.73 10.14
C LEU A 51 -8.82 4.35 9.46
N SER A 52 -9.92 3.59 9.33
CA SER A 52 -11.10 4.05 8.60
C SER A 52 -11.85 5.20 9.27
N SER A 53 -11.88 5.23 10.60
CA SER A 53 -12.49 6.32 11.38
C SER A 53 -11.74 7.65 11.23
N THR A 54 -10.46 7.59 10.83
CA THR A 54 -9.68 8.78 10.46
C THR A 54 -9.78 9.10 8.97
N GLY A 55 -10.61 8.39 8.20
CA GLY A 55 -10.79 8.64 6.77
C GLY A 55 -9.65 8.10 5.91
N ILE A 56 -8.93 7.08 6.41
CA ILE A 56 -8.00 6.31 5.58
C ILE A 56 -8.79 5.20 4.90
N ASP A 57 -8.74 5.17 3.58
CA ASP A 57 -9.29 4.09 2.78
C ASP A 57 -8.46 2.81 2.97
N VAL A 58 -9.11 1.66 3.08
CA VAL A 58 -8.46 0.37 3.37
C VAL A 58 -8.63 -0.56 2.17
N ALA A 59 -7.55 -0.85 1.46
CA ALA A 59 -7.55 -1.69 0.26
C ALA A 59 -6.96 -3.08 0.52
N HIS A 60 -7.84 -4.07 0.73
CA HIS A 60 -7.42 -5.45 0.87
C HIS A 60 -6.88 -6.02 -0.44
N VAL A 61 -5.69 -6.60 -0.35
CA VAL A 61 -4.95 -7.25 -1.43
C VAL A 61 -4.04 -8.35 -0.85
N ILE A 62 -3.58 -9.27 -1.70
CA ILE A 62 -2.62 -10.31 -1.31
C ILE A 62 -1.24 -10.04 -1.94
N PRO A 63 -0.16 -10.57 -1.35
CA PRO A 63 1.22 -10.29 -1.78
C PRO A 63 1.47 -10.56 -3.26
N GLU A 64 0.83 -11.57 -3.82
CA GLU A 64 1.04 -12.00 -5.21
C GLU A 64 0.54 -10.98 -6.25
N VAL A 65 -0.26 -9.99 -5.84
CA VAL A 65 -0.82 -8.97 -6.73
C VAL A 65 -0.71 -7.54 -6.19
N ILE A 66 -0.20 -7.32 -4.98
CA ILE A 66 -0.15 -5.99 -4.35
C ILE A 66 0.50 -4.94 -5.26
N TYR A 67 1.65 -5.24 -5.86
CA TYR A 67 2.36 -4.33 -6.77
C TYR A 67 1.52 -3.91 -7.97
N SER A 68 0.84 -4.87 -8.61
CA SER A 68 -0.03 -4.56 -9.75
C SER A 68 -1.25 -3.74 -9.35
N ARG A 69 -1.80 -3.96 -8.15
CA ARG A 69 -2.97 -3.21 -7.67
C ARG A 69 -2.59 -1.79 -7.28
N MET A 70 -1.47 -1.62 -6.56
CA MET A 70 -0.92 -0.31 -6.24
C MET A 70 -0.59 0.48 -7.51
N ARG A 71 0.07 -0.14 -8.50
CA ARG A 71 0.37 0.52 -9.79
C ARG A 71 -0.88 1.07 -10.47
N ASN A 72 -1.94 0.26 -10.54
CA ASN A 72 -3.18 0.66 -11.19
C ASN A 72 -3.86 1.82 -10.44
N ASP A 73 -3.87 1.77 -9.10
CA ASP A 73 -4.44 2.85 -8.29
C ASP A 73 -3.61 4.14 -8.39
N ILE A 74 -2.27 4.04 -8.43
CA ILE A 74 -1.39 5.19 -8.67
C ILE A 74 -1.74 5.84 -10.01
N PHE A 75 -1.77 5.08 -11.10
CA PHE A 75 -2.04 5.65 -12.43
C PHE A 75 -3.44 6.27 -12.51
N LYS A 76 -4.44 5.60 -11.97
CA LYS A 76 -5.79 6.15 -11.91
C LYS A 76 -5.84 7.45 -11.11
N TRP A 77 -5.17 7.50 -9.96
CA TRP A 77 -5.12 8.72 -9.15
C TRP A 77 -4.48 9.87 -9.93
N GLN A 78 -3.43 9.62 -10.71
CA GLN A 78 -2.80 10.66 -11.53
C GLN A 78 -3.73 11.19 -12.62
N GLU A 79 -4.53 10.32 -13.25
CA GLU A 79 -5.55 10.72 -14.23
C GLU A 79 -6.63 11.62 -13.61
N ASP A 80 -7.03 11.32 -12.38
CA ASP A 80 -8.09 12.04 -11.67
C ASP A 80 -7.62 13.36 -10.99
N ASN A 81 -6.31 13.60 -10.87
CA ASN A 81 -5.75 14.72 -10.08
C ASN A 81 -4.73 15.54 -10.88
N PRO A 82 -5.15 16.52 -11.70
CA PRO A 82 -4.23 17.36 -12.48
C PRO A 82 -3.33 18.25 -11.61
N THR A 83 -2.33 18.87 -12.21
CA THR A 83 -1.41 19.77 -11.51
C THR A 83 -2.08 21.02 -10.95
N PRO A 84 -1.61 21.54 -9.79
CA PRO A 84 -0.54 21.03 -8.93
C PRO A 84 -1.01 19.92 -7.97
N ALA A 85 -0.28 18.80 -7.90
CA ALA A 85 -0.54 17.72 -6.95
C ALA A 85 0.77 17.14 -6.38
N THR A 86 0.66 16.49 -5.23
CA THR A 86 1.78 15.84 -4.53
C THR A 86 1.37 14.42 -4.18
N MET A 87 2.29 13.47 -4.35
CA MET A 87 2.03 12.06 -4.10
C MET A 87 3.09 11.52 -3.13
N MET A 88 2.63 10.86 -2.07
CA MET A 88 3.48 10.10 -1.16
C MET A 88 3.28 8.61 -1.39
N ILE A 89 4.39 7.88 -1.56
CA ILE A 89 4.39 6.42 -1.57
C ILE A 89 5.04 5.92 -0.28
N ILE A 90 4.38 5.00 0.43
CA ILE A 90 4.89 4.37 1.65
C ILE A 90 5.08 2.89 1.34
N PHE A 91 6.28 2.53 0.92
CA PHE A 91 6.61 1.20 0.40
C PHE A 91 8.11 1.07 0.15
N ASP A 92 8.74 0.02 0.69
CA ASP A 92 10.20 -0.08 0.77
C ASP A 92 10.86 -0.22 -0.61
N GLU A 93 10.21 -0.89 -1.56
CA GLU A 93 10.73 -1.08 -2.92
C GLU A 93 10.18 -0.07 -3.94
N ALA A 94 9.61 1.07 -3.51
CA ALA A 94 8.93 2.00 -4.43
C ALA A 94 9.82 2.49 -5.57
N LYS A 95 11.09 2.80 -5.27
CA LYS A 95 12.08 3.22 -6.26
C LYS A 95 12.41 2.13 -7.29
N TYR A 96 12.40 0.87 -6.89
CA TYR A 96 12.66 -0.27 -7.77
C TYR A 96 11.42 -0.63 -8.61
N VAL A 97 10.25 -0.71 -7.98
CA VAL A 97 9.03 -1.23 -8.60
C VAL A 97 8.29 -0.18 -9.43
N PHE A 98 8.33 1.10 -9.01
CA PHE A 98 7.56 2.19 -9.61
C PHE A 98 8.44 3.34 -10.14
N GLY A 99 9.75 3.33 -9.86
CA GLY A 99 10.63 4.47 -10.09
C GLY A 99 10.56 5.05 -11.50
N THR A 100 10.74 4.22 -12.53
CA THR A 100 10.66 4.66 -13.93
C THR A 100 9.29 5.24 -14.28
N SER A 101 8.21 4.58 -13.86
CA SER A 101 6.85 5.04 -14.16
C SER A 101 6.49 6.33 -13.44
N LEU A 102 6.95 6.52 -12.20
CA LEU A 102 6.72 7.74 -11.43
C LEU A 102 7.59 8.88 -11.96
N ALA A 103 8.85 8.64 -12.30
CA ALA A 103 9.70 9.65 -12.92
C ALA A 103 9.09 10.18 -14.23
N LEU A 104 8.64 9.29 -15.12
CA LEU A 104 8.03 9.70 -16.37
C LEU A 104 6.67 10.37 -16.15
N ARG A 105 5.69 9.65 -15.63
CA ARG A 105 4.31 10.15 -15.57
C ARG A 105 4.08 11.19 -14.47
N ALA A 106 4.61 10.94 -13.27
CA ALA A 106 4.36 11.84 -12.15
C ALA A 106 5.20 13.12 -12.29
N GLN A 107 6.50 12.98 -12.58
CA GLN A 107 7.42 14.12 -12.53
C GLN A 107 7.61 14.82 -13.88
N GLN A 108 7.77 14.08 -14.97
CA GLN A 108 8.00 14.71 -16.27
C GLN A 108 6.69 15.21 -16.90
N ASP A 109 5.67 14.35 -16.98
CA ASP A 109 4.40 14.71 -17.64
C ASP A 109 3.57 15.63 -16.74
N ASN A 110 3.38 15.22 -15.47
CA ASN A 110 2.49 15.90 -14.55
C ASN A 110 3.21 16.75 -13.49
N LYS A 111 4.52 16.97 -13.54
CA LYS A 111 5.23 17.91 -12.62
C LYS A 111 4.89 17.78 -11.11
N TYR A 112 4.52 16.59 -10.64
CA TYR A 112 4.16 16.37 -9.24
C TYR A 112 5.41 16.36 -8.35
N ASN A 113 5.22 16.80 -7.10
CA ASN A 113 6.17 16.52 -6.04
C ASN A 113 5.96 15.10 -5.53
N LEU A 114 7.06 14.37 -5.31
CA LEU A 114 7.02 12.99 -4.83
C LEU A 114 7.65 12.89 -3.45
N PHE A 115 6.93 12.26 -2.53
CA PHE A 115 7.38 11.91 -1.20
C PHE A 115 7.52 10.41 -1.08
N TRP A 116 8.45 9.97 -0.25
CA TRP A 116 8.68 8.55 -0.03
C TRP A 116 8.89 8.24 1.45
N ALA A 117 8.22 7.21 1.96
CA ALA A 117 8.57 6.62 3.24
C ALA A 117 8.82 5.12 3.10
N TYR A 118 9.72 4.63 3.94
CA TYR A 118 10.23 3.26 3.94
C TYR A 118 10.54 2.82 5.38
N SER A 119 10.50 1.52 5.63
CA SER A 119 10.75 0.94 6.95
C SER A 119 12.24 0.86 7.29
N PHE A 120 13.08 0.66 6.28
CA PHE A 120 14.54 0.71 6.41
C PHE A 120 15.14 1.49 5.23
N ARG A 121 16.26 2.18 5.46
CA ARG A 121 16.93 2.92 4.40
C ARG A 121 17.46 1.95 3.33
N PRO A 122 16.96 2.00 2.10
CA PRO A 122 17.43 1.13 1.03
C PRO A 122 18.88 1.48 0.67
N ARG A 123 19.65 0.47 0.20
CA ARG A 123 21.08 0.64 -0.05
C ARG A 123 21.31 1.64 -1.20
N PRO A 124 22.32 2.53 -1.13
CA PRO A 124 22.59 3.54 -2.16
C PRO A 124 22.94 3.01 -3.57
N ARG A 125 23.02 1.68 -3.76
CA ARG A 125 23.42 1.07 -5.05
C ARG A 125 22.28 0.98 -6.07
N GLU A 126 21.06 1.36 -5.67
CA GLU A 126 19.92 1.41 -6.58
C GLU A 126 19.88 2.74 -7.33
N MET A 127 20.33 2.72 -8.59
CA MET A 127 20.16 3.83 -9.52
C MET A 127 18.68 3.96 -9.90
N SER A 128 17.91 4.70 -9.10
CA SER A 128 16.53 5.05 -9.45
C SER A 128 16.50 6.42 -10.14
N VAL A 129 15.72 6.52 -11.21
CA VAL A 129 15.45 7.80 -11.91
C VAL A 129 14.38 8.64 -11.22
N MET A 130 13.71 8.10 -10.20
CA MET A 130 12.70 8.80 -9.42
C MET A 130 13.36 9.71 -8.40
N VAL A 131 13.05 11.00 -8.48
CA VAL A 131 13.54 12.01 -7.54
C VAL A 131 12.47 12.29 -6.49
N THR A 132 12.85 12.31 -5.23
CA THR A 132 11.96 12.58 -4.10
C THR A 132 12.22 13.99 -3.56
N SER A 133 11.15 14.72 -3.30
CA SER A 133 11.20 16.06 -2.67
C SER A 133 11.41 15.95 -1.16
N ALA A 134 11.00 14.84 -0.54
CA ALA A 134 11.23 14.53 0.86
C ALA A 134 11.13 13.02 1.12
N GLU A 135 11.85 12.55 2.15
CA GLU A 135 11.89 11.14 2.54
C GLU A 135 11.80 10.97 4.06
N TRP A 136 11.18 9.87 4.51
CA TRP A 136 11.11 9.51 5.93
C TRP A 136 11.38 8.03 6.17
N LEU A 137 12.01 7.74 7.31
CA LEU A 137 11.87 6.44 7.96
C LEU A 137 10.46 6.36 8.56
N TRP A 138 9.77 5.26 8.32
CA TRP A 138 8.39 5.04 8.77
C TRP A 138 8.21 5.24 10.28
N ASP A 139 9.08 4.64 11.10
CA ASP A 139 9.02 4.77 12.55
C ASP A 139 9.22 6.22 13.00
N SER A 140 10.14 6.94 12.34
CA SER A 140 10.38 8.36 12.62
C SER A 140 9.15 9.21 12.26
N LEU A 141 8.49 8.90 11.14
CA LEU A 141 7.30 9.59 10.69
C LEU A 141 6.14 9.46 11.69
N LEU A 142 5.95 8.27 12.27
CA LEU A 142 4.93 8.03 13.28
C LEU A 142 5.28 8.67 14.64
N ALA A 143 6.57 8.74 14.99
CA ALA A 143 7.04 9.32 16.24
C ALA A 143 6.84 10.85 16.35
N VAL A 144 6.78 11.59 15.21
CA VAL A 144 6.58 13.06 15.22
C VAL A 144 5.28 13.46 15.94
N SER A 145 4.25 12.62 15.90
CA SER A 145 3.01 12.90 16.62
C SER A 145 3.13 12.67 18.13
N GLU A 146 4.11 11.87 18.61
CA GLU A 146 4.32 11.54 20.03
C GLU A 146 5.01 12.66 20.79
N THR A 147 6.04 13.26 20.20
CA THR A 147 6.77 14.37 20.80
C THR A 147 5.92 15.62 20.95
N LYS A 148 4.99 15.89 20.02
CA LYS A 148 4.05 17.03 20.12
C LYS A 148 2.98 16.86 21.22
N ARG A 149 2.79 15.66 21.76
CA ARG A 149 1.90 15.39 22.93
C ARG A 149 2.43 16.01 24.22
N HIS A 150 3.75 16.22 24.35
CA HIS A 150 4.33 16.90 25.51
C HIS A 150 4.08 18.42 25.50
N VAL A 151 3.73 19.00 24.34
CA VAL A 151 3.52 20.46 24.19
C VAL A 151 2.03 20.83 24.16
N LEU A 152 1.13 19.90 23.78
CA LEU A 152 -0.31 20.16 23.73
C LEU A 152 -1.06 19.45 24.87
N ARG A 153 -1.42 20.29 25.85
CA ARG A 153 -2.27 20.06 27.02
C ARG A 153 -3.52 19.21 26.74
N LYS A 154 -3.82 18.31 27.68
CA LYS A 154 -5.01 17.46 27.81
C LYS A 154 -6.31 18.17 27.40
N CYS A 155 -6.99 17.63 26.40
CA CYS A 155 -8.44 17.75 26.28
C CYS A 155 -9.07 16.47 26.82
N SER A 156 -9.68 16.58 28.00
CA SER A 156 -10.55 15.57 28.58
C SER A 156 -11.90 15.57 27.87
N GLY A 157 -12.43 14.38 27.59
CA GLY A 157 -13.86 14.13 27.42
C GLY A 157 -14.43 14.33 26.02
N SER A 158 -14.56 13.24 25.27
CA SER A 158 -15.79 13.01 24.50
C SER A 158 -16.12 11.52 24.50
N SER A 159 -17.38 11.25 24.82
CA SER A 159 -18.07 9.96 24.79
C SER A 159 -17.64 9.10 23.60
N GLU A 160 -17.47 7.79 23.81
CA GLU A 160 -17.52 6.75 22.78
C GLU A 160 -18.86 6.88 22.03
N ARG A 161 -18.90 7.76 21.04
CA ARG A 161 -19.85 7.67 19.94
C ARG A 161 -19.17 6.76 18.94
N VAL A 162 -19.89 5.75 18.47
CA VAL A 162 -19.48 4.94 17.33
C VAL A 162 -19.19 5.92 16.19
N VAL A 163 -17.92 6.22 15.95
CA VAL A 163 -17.51 7.09 14.84
C VAL A 163 -17.79 6.28 13.60
N GLU A 164 -18.78 6.70 12.82
CA GLU A 164 -19.06 6.08 11.52
C GLU A 164 -17.78 6.07 10.69
N SER A 165 -17.53 4.94 10.04
CA SER A 165 -16.39 4.76 9.15
C SER A 165 -16.40 5.83 8.05
N THR A 166 -15.49 6.81 8.15
CA THR A 166 -15.33 7.84 7.11
C THR A 166 -14.56 7.33 5.90
N GLY A 167 -13.67 6.36 6.09
CA GLY A 167 -12.94 5.67 5.03
C GLY A 167 -13.78 4.54 4.41
N ILE A 168 -13.37 4.13 3.21
CA ILE A 168 -13.99 3.05 2.44
C ILE A 168 -13.09 1.82 2.48
N PHE A 169 -13.70 0.65 2.67
CA PHE A 169 -13.01 -0.64 2.58
C PHE A 169 -13.14 -1.21 1.17
N TYR A 170 -12.03 -1.43 0.48
CA TYR A 170 -11.98 -2.04 -0.84
C TYR A 170 -11.44 -3.47 -0.77
N CYS A 171 -12.00 -4.36 -1.57
CA CYS A 171 -11.37 -5.65 -1.89
C CYS A 171 -10.83 -5.60 -3.33
N LYS A 172 -9.50 -5.56 -3.47
CA LYS A 172 -8.82 -5.49 -4.77
C LYS A 172 -8.67 -6.85 -5.46
N LEU A 173 -9.21 -7.92 -4.86
CA LEU A 173 -9.22 -9.28 -5.45
C LEU A 173 -10.53 -9.58 -6.17
N CYS A 174 -11.63 -9.09 -5.61
CA CYS A 174 -12.96 -9.28 -6.14
C CYS A 174 -13.30 -8.10 -7.05
N VAL A 175 -13.42 -8.36 -8.35
CA VAL A 175 -14.00 -7.43 -9.32
C VAL A 175 -15.35 -8.01 -9.72
N PRO A 176 -16.46 -7.26 -9.63
CA PRO A 176 -17.75 -7.71 -10.12
C PRO A 176 -17.69 -7.89 -11.64
N GLU A 177 -18.33 -8.94 -12.15
CA GLU A 177 -18.32 -9.29 -13.60
C GLU A 177 -18.92 -8.22 -14.52
N ARG A 178 -19.64 -7.22 -13.96
CA ARG A 178 -20.36 -6.18 -14.72
C ARG A 178 -19.88 -4.75 -14.45
N THR A 179 -18.84 -4.55 -13.65
CA THR A 179 -18.31 -3.20 -13.37
C THR A 179 -16.79 -3.22 -13.30
N LEU A 180 -16.15 -2.17 -13.82
CA LEU A 180 -14.72 -1.92 -13.66
C LEU A 180 -14.32 -1.52 -12.22
N CYS A 181 -15.28 -1.42 -11.30
CA CYS A 181 -15.06 -0.99 -9.92
C CYS A 181 -14.87 -2.18 -8.98
N PHE A 182 -13.88 -2.12 -8.09
CA PHE A 182 -13.64 -3.12 -7.04
C PHE A 182 -14.81 -3.19 -6.05
N TYR A 183 -14.97 -4.36 -5.38
CA TYR A 183 -15.91 -4.46 -4.26
C TYR A 183 -15.54 -3.43 -3.20
N LYS A 184 -16.51 -2.61 -2.80
CA LYS A 184 -16.36 -1.59 -1.75
C LYS A 184 -17.42 -1.78 -0.67
N HIS A 185 -17.02 -1.56 0.57
CA HIS A 185 -17.86 -1.66 1.75
C HIS A 185 -17.69 -0.38 2.58
N LYS A 186 -18.79 0.15 3.10
CA LYS A 186 -18.75 1.28 4.05
C LYS A 186 -18.60 0.78 5.49
N LEU A 187 -19.16 -0.39 5.79
CA LEU A 187 -19.16 -0.96 7.14
C LEU A 187 -18.05 -2.01 7.28
N LEU A 188 -17.30 -1.92 8.38
CA LEU A 188 -16.20 -2.86 8.68
C LEU A 188 -16.69 -4.31 8.79
N ASP A 189 -17.84 -4.55 9.40
CA ASP A 189 -18.36 -5.91 9.56
C ASP A 189 -18.80 -6.53 8.22
N GLU A 190 -19.35 -5.74 7.30
CA GLU A 190 -19.65 -6.20 5.94
C GLU A 190 -18.37 -6.57 5.19
N PHE A 191 -17.33 -5.76 5.34
CA PHE A 191 -16.02 -6.02 4.74
C PHE A 191 -15.42 -7.32 5.28
N ILE A 192 -15.42 -7.54 6.60
CA ILE A 192 -14.89 -8.76 7.22
C ILE A 192 -15.72 -9.98 6.81
N LYS A 193 -17.04 -9.85 6.78
CA LYS A 193 -17.94 -10.89 6.27
C LYS A 193 -17.63 -11.22 4.80
N HIS A 194 -17.33 -10.22 3.98
CA HIS A 194 -16.90 -10.41 2.59
C HIS A 194 -15.58 -11.20 2.51
N LEU A 195 -14.55 -10.80 3.26
CA LEU A 195 -13.25 -11.48 3.28
C LEU A 195 -13.36 -12.95 3.74
N SER A 196 -14.31 -13.24 4.62
CA SER A 196 -14.58 -14.60 5.12
C SER A 196 -15.46 -15.43 4.17
N SER A 197 -15.96 -14.86 3.07
CA SER A 197 -16.89 -15.55 2.18
C SER A 197 -16.20 -16.60 1.32
N LYS A 198 -16.90 -17.71 1.02
CA LYS A 198 -16.42 -18.76 0.10
C LYS A 198 -16.02 -18.19 -1.28
N LYS A 199 -16.75 -17.18 -1.76
CA LYS A 199 -16.47 -16.51 -3.04
C LYS A 199 -15.11 -15.79 -3.00
N HIS A 200 -14.84 -15.06 -1.93
CA HIS A 200 -13.56 -14.39 -1.74
C HIS A 200 -12.41 -15.40 -1.65
N LEU A 201 -12.55 -16.41 -0.79
CA LEU A 201 -11.53 -17.46 -0.61
C LEU A 201 -11.22 -18.22 -1.90
N SER A 202 -12.25 -18.53 -2.70
CA SER A 202 -12.07 -19.16 -4.02
C SER A 202 -11.32 -18.25 -5.00
N LYS A 203 -11.66 -16.95 -5.01
CA LYS A 203 -10.99 -15.96 -5.87
C LYS A 203 -9.52 -15.80 -5.49
N GLU A 204 -9.24 -15.70 -4.20
CA GLU A 204 -7.89 -15.61 -3.67
C GLU A 204 -7.06 -16.84 -4.08
N LYS A 205 -7.56 -18.06 -3.79
CA LYS A 205 -6.92 -19.30 -4.18
C LYS A 205 -6.66 -19.37 -5.68
N GLY A 206 -7.62 -18.98 -6.50
CA GLY A 206 -7.44 -18.94 -7.95
C GLY A 206 -6.35 -17.99 -8.42
N ILE A 207 -6.15 -16.85 -7.73
CA ILE A 207 -5.05 -15.92 -8.01
C ILE A 207 -3.71 -16.55 -7.60
N THR A 208 -3.61 -17.10 -6.38
CA THR A 208 -2.39 -17.76 -5.88
C THR A 208 -2.01 -18.96 -6.77
N ASP A 209 -2.95 -19.85 -7.10
CA ASP A 209 -2.71 -21.01 -7.97
C ASP A 209 -2.25 -20.59 -9.37
N ARG A 210 -2.84 -19.52 -9.93
CA ARG A 210 -2.40 -18.98 -11.23
C ARG A 210 -0.99 -18.40 -11.15
N ARG A 211 -0.67 -17.68 -10.07
CA ARG A 211 0.65 -17.10 -9.86
C ARG A 211 1.72 -18.17 -9.67
N GLN A 212 1.44 -19.20 -8.87
CA GLN A 212 2.34 -20.34 -8.69
C GLN A 212 2.61 -21.06 -10.01
N ARG A 213 1.56 -21.35 -10.79
CA ARG A 213 1.72 -21.97 -12.11
C ARG A 213 2.58 -21.13 -13.06
N ASN A 214 2.36 -19.81 -13.10
CA ASN A 214 3.15 -18.92 -13.94
C ASN A 214 4.62 -18.86 -13.51
N MET A 215 4.90 -18.88 -12.20
CA MET A 215 6.29 -18.94 -11.69
C MET A 215 6.96 -20.26 -12.07
N ASN A 216 6.26 -21.39 -11.88
CA ASN A 216 6.79 -22.71 -12.24
C ASN A 216 7.08 -22.80 -13.76
N LEU A 217 6.16 -22.29 -14.60
CA LEU A 217 6.38 -22.21 -16.05
C LEU A 217 7.57 -21.31 -16.38
N GLY A 218 7.71 -20.16 -15.73
CA GLY A 218 8.85 -19.26 -15.93
C GLY A 218 10.18 -19.92 -15.59
N LEU A 219 10.26 -20.63 -14.47
CA LEU A 219 11.45 -21.40 -14.07
C LEU A 219 11.77 -22.52 -15.05
N PHE A 220 10.76 -23.27 -15.49
CA PHE A 220 10.93 -24.31 -16.51
C PHE A 220 11.56 -23.74 -17.79
N TRP A 221 11.06 -22.60 -18.29
CA TRP A 221 11.63 -21.98 -19.49
C TRP A 221 13.04 -21.43 -19.28
N LEU A 222 13.36 -20.93 -18.08
CA LEU A 222 14.72 -20.52 -17.74
C LEU A 222 15.67 -21.71 -17.68
N GLU A 223 15.27 -22.81 -17.04
CA GLU A 223 16.05 -24.05 -16.98
C GLU A 223 16.29 -24.62 -18.38
N ALA A 224 15.25 -24.70 -19.22
CA ALA A 224 15.38 -25.18 -20.60
C ALA A 224 16.34 -24.32 -21.43
N LYS A 225 16.35 -22.99 -21.20
CA LYS A 225 17.22 -22.05 -21.91
C LYS A 225 18.68 -22.12 -21.46
N HIS A 226 18.93 -22.29 -20.15
CA HIS A 226 20.29 -22.25 -19.59
C HIS A 226 20.93 -23.65 -19.46
N PHE A 227 20.11 -24.69 -19.32
CA PHE A 227 20.54 -26.10 -19.17
C PHE A 227 19.79 -27.01 -20.17
N PRO A 228 20.02 -26.84 -21.48
CA PRO A 228 19.43 -27.74 -22.47
C PRO A 228 19.89 -29.18 -22.20
N GLU A 229 19.00 -30.16 -22.41
CA GLU A 229 19.24 -31.57 -22.08
C GLU A 229 20.53 -32.15 -22.70
N SER A 230 21.00 -31.57 -23.80
CA SER A 230 22.27 -31.91 -24.47
C SER A 230 23.54 -31.58 -23.66
N LYS A 231 23.44 -30.80 -22.58
CA LYS A 231 24.57 -30.41 -21.70
C LYS A 231 24.61 -31.16 -20.37
N ARG A 232 23.65 -32.04 -20.07
CA ARG A 232 23.74 -32.92 -18.90
C ARG A 232 24.80 -34.00 -19.18
N LEU A 233 25.99 -33.83 -18.62
CA LEU A 233 27.03 -34.87 -18.62
C LEU A 233 26.40 -36.18 -18.11
N LYS A 234 26.29 -37.18 -18.99
CA LYS A 234 26.01 -38.55 -18.58
C LYS A 234 27.13 -38.92 -17.60
N LYS A 235 26.81 -39.11 -16.33
CA LYS A 235 27.72 -39.79 -15.40
C LYS A 235 27.97 -41.18 -15.99
N SER A 236 29.18 -41.38 -16.51
CA SER A 236 29.69 -42.70 -16.89
C SER A 236 29.70 -43.60 -15.66
N ALA A 237 29.17 -44.81 -15.84
CA ALA A 237 29.16 -45.91 -14.89
C ALA A 237 30.58 -46.38 -14.54
#